data_AF-J9G413-F1
#
_entry.id   AF-J9G413-F1
#
_cell.length_a   1.000
_cell.length_b   1.000
_cell.length_c   1.000
_cell.angle_alpha   90.00
_cell.angle_beta   90.00
_cell.angle_gamma   90.00
#
_symmetry.space_group_name_H-M   'P 1'
#
loop_
_entity.id
_entity.type
_entity.pdbx_description
1 polymer ?
#
loop_
_entity_poly.entity_id
_entity_poly.type
_entity_poly.pdbx_seq_one_letter_code
_entity_poly.pdbx_strand_id
1 'polypeptide(L)'
;MKYFANYEADAVVREDDNGNRYIRCIENLKEHPVGKDSPTAWGIPSYGVTNFLEPISREEYETYGKTWDWSPTTGEKRVLVKN
;
A
#
# COMPACT_ATOMS: atom_id res chain seq x y z
N MET A 1 -5.49 9.21 -12.02
CA MET A 1 -4.68 8.55 -10.97
C MET A 1 -5.56 7.72 -10.04
N LYS A 2 -5.06 6.57 -9.59
CA LYS A 2 -5.74 5.68 -8.62
C LYS A 2 -4.79 5.33 -7.48
N TYR A 3 -5.34 5.00 -6.32
CA TYR A 3 -4.59 4.64 -5.13
C TYR A 3 -5.19 3.39 -4.52
N PHE A 4 -4.34 2.51 -4.02
CA PHE A 4 -4.74 1.25 -3.41
C PHE A 4 -3.96 0.99 -2.13
N ALA A 5 -4.59 0.30 -1.19
CA ALA A 5 -3.96 -0.36 -0.08
C ALA A 5 -3.82 -1.85 -0.38
N ASN A 6 -2.68 -2.42 0.00
CA ASN A 6 -2.47 -3.85 0.12
C ASN A 6 -2.17 -4.15 1.58
N TYR A 7 -3.22 -4.47 2.32
CA TYR A 7 -3.14 -4.78 3.75
C TYR A 7 -2.23 -6.00 4.02
N GLU A 8 -2.34 -7.05 3.21
CA GLU A 8 -1.59 -8.30 3.42
C GLU A 8 -0.07 -8.12 3.26
N ALA A 9 0.36 -7.02 2.65
CA ALA A 9 1.76 -6.71 2.37
C ALA A 9 2.24 -5.40 2.99
N ASP A 10 1.46 -4.81 3.92
CA ASP A 10 1.74 -3.52 4.54
C ASP A 10 2.24 -2.48 3.53
N ALA A 11 1.45 -2.28 2.47
CA ALA A 11 1.83 -1.43 1.37
C ALA A 11 0.69 -0.59 0.81
N VAL A 12 1.05 0.52 0.19
CA VAL A 12 0.15 1.35 -0.61
C VAL A 12 0.71 1.54 -2.02
N VAL A 13 -0.19 1.59 -2.99
CA VAL A 13 0.14 1.60 -4.42
C VAL A 13 -0.53 2.80 -5.09
N ARG A 14 0.21 3.50 -5.95
CA ARG A 14 -0.31 4.55 -6.82
C ARG A 14 -0.22 4.09 -8.27
N GLU A 15 -1.31 4.23 -9.02
CA GLU A 15 -1.36 4.06 -10.47
C GLU A 15 -1.46 5.45 -11.13
N ASP A 16 -0.48 5.79 -11.96
CA ASP A 16 -0.53 7.02 -12.77
C ASP A 16 -1.44 6.87 -14.00
N ASP A 17 -1.63 7.96 -14.74
CA ASP A 17 -2.54 7.98 -15.89
C ASP A 17 -2.03 7.15 -17.09
N ASN A 18 -0.75 6.76 -17.07
CA ASN A 18 -0.15 5.86 -18.06
C ASN A 18 -0.22 4.38 -17.63
N GLY A 19 -0.79 4.09 -16.46
CA GLY A 19 -0.87 2.75 -15.90
C GLY A 19 0.43 2.27 -15.25
N ASN A 20 1.41 3.15 -15.03
CA ASN A 20 2.60 2.77 -14.25
C ASN A 20 2.24 2.74 -12.77
N ARG A 21 2.79 1.76 -12.05
CA ARG A 21 2.57 1.59 -10.62
C ARG A 21 3.80 1.90 -9.80
N TYR A 22 3.54 2.47 -8.63
CA TYR A 22 4.53 2.85 -7.64
C TYR A 22 4.06 2.35 -6.28
N ILE A 23 4.98 1.87 -5.46
CA ILE A 23 4.67 1.28 -4.16
C ILE A 23 5.41 2.01 -3.03
N ARG A 24 4.80 2.03 -1.85
CA ARG A 24 5.43 2.34 -0.57
C ARG A 24 5.07 1.22 0.39
N CYS A 25 6.04 0.71 1.13
CA CYS A 25 5.83 -0.31 2.15
C CYS A 25 6.13 0.28 3.53
N ILE A 26 5.58 -0.28 4.61
CA ILE A 26 5.85 0.21 5.96
C ILE A 26 7.35 0.20 6.31
N GLU A 27 8.09 -0.79 5.82
CA GLU A 27 9.54 -0.91 6.01
C GLU A 27 10.35 0.12 5.19
N ASN A 28 9.76 0.65 4.12
CA ASN A 28 10.36 1.67 3.26
C ASN A 28 9.28 2.60 2.69
N LEU A 29 9.03 3.70 3.41
CA LEU A 29 8.02 4.70 3.04
C LEU A 29 8.40 5.54 1.81
N LYS A 30 9.57 5.31 1.20
CA LYS A 30 9.96 5.97 -0.05
C LYS A 30 9.25 5.29 -1.23
N GLU A 31 8.54 6.12 -1.98
CA GLU A 31 7.92 5.69 -3.23
C GLU A 31 8.97 5.26 -4.24
N HIS A 32 8.74 4.12 -4.90
CA HIS A 32 9.56 3.66 -6.00
C HIS A 32 8.70 2.97 -7.07
N PRO A 33 9.11 3.02 -8.35
CA PRO A 33 8.38 2.37 -9.43
C PRO A 33 8.53 0.85 -9.36
N VAL A 34 7.52 0.12 -9.85
CA VAL A 34 7.50 -1.35 -9.88
C VAL A 34 6.94 -1.88 -11.21
N GLY A 35 7.50 -3.00 -11.66
CA GLY A 35 7.06 -3.70 -12.86
C GLY A 35 5.77 -4.50 -12.64
N LYS A 36 5.22 -5.02 -13.74
CA LYS A 36 4.03 -5.91 -13.77
C LYS A 36 4.24 -7.25 -13.08
N ASP A 37 5.49 -7.59 -12.81
CA ASP A 37 5.93 -8.76 -12.08
C ASP A 37 5.83 -8.61 -10.57
N SER A 38 5.62 -7.39 -10.04
CA SER A 38 5.41 -7.16 -8.60
C SER A 38 4.03 -7.69 -8.16
N PRO A 39 3.96 -8.80 -7.40
CA PRO A 39 2.67 -9.37 -7.03
C PRO A 39 1.88 -8.43 -6.13
N THR A 40 2.58 -7.79 -5.18
CA THR A 40 2.04 -6.81 -4.23
C THR A 40 1.40 -5.62 -4.92
N ALA A 41 2.07 -5.06 -5.94
CA ALA A 41 1.58 -3.86 -6.60
C ALA A 41 0.50 -4.15 -7.64
N TRP A 42 0.40 -5.37 -8.14
CA TRP A 42 -0.55 -5.78 -9.18
C TRP A 42 -1.70 -6.65 -8.69
N GLY A 43 -1.73 -6.96 -7.39
CA GLY A 43 -2.76 -7.77 -6.77
C GLY A 43 -2.74 -9.23 -7.22
N ILE A 44 -1.54 -9.76 -7.48
CA ILE A 44 -1.33 -11.13 -7.91
C ILE A 44 -1.08 -11.98 -6.65
N PRO A 45 -1.85 -13.06 -6.42
CA PRO A 45 -1.58 -13.97 -5.31
C PRO A 45 -0.17 -14.55 -5.37
N SER A 46 0.56 -14.53 -4.25
CA SER A 46 1.94 -15.01 -4.17
C SER A 46 2.34 -15.31 -2.72
N TYR A 47 3.27 -16.24 -2.48
CA TYR A 47 3.78 -16.57 -1.14
C TYR A 47 2.71 -16.80 -0.05
N GLY A 48 1.54 -17.32 -0.43
CA GLY A 48 0.44 -17.58 0.50
C GLY A 48 -0.41 -16.35 0.86
N VAL A 49 -0.18 -15.20 0.22
CA VAL A 49 -1.03 -14.00 0.32
C VAL A 49 -1.82 -13.76 -0.97
N THR A 50 -3.00 -13.15 -0.86
CA THR A 50 -3.87 -12.86 -2.02
C THR A 50 -3.41 -11.59 -2.75
N ASN A 51 -2.77 -10.67 -2.03
CA ASN A 51 -2.46 -9.30 -2.45
C ASN A 51 -3.73 -8.53 -2.85
N PHE A 52 -4.75 -8.55 -2.01
CA PHE A 52 -5.97 -7.79 -2.31
C PHE A 52 -5.69 -6.29 -2.37
N LEU A 53 -6.05 -5.64 -3.49
CA LEU A 53 -5.91 -4.20 -3.70
C LEU A 53 -7.23 -3.50 -3.38
N GLU A 54 -7.32 -2.94 -2.18
CA GLU A 54 -8.45 -2.13 -1.75
C GLU A 54 -8.28 -0.68 -2.24
N PRO A 55 -9.23 -0.09 -2.97
CA PRO A 55 -9.16 1.33 -3.34
C PRO A 55 -9.12 2.23 -2.11
N ILE A 56 -8.22 3.21 -2.11
CA ILE A 56 -8.12 4.23 -1.05
C ILE A 56 -8.13 5.63 -1.64
N SER A 57 -8.35 6.62 -0.78
CA SER A 57 -8.22 8.02 -1.16
C SER A 57 -6.76 8.42 -1.38
N ARG A 58 -6.55 9.53 -2.11
CA ARG A 58 -5.23 10.16 -2.24
C ARG A 58 -4.65 10.55 -0.88
N GLU A 59 -5.48 11.06 0.01
CA GLU A 59 -5.06 11.49 1.34
C GLU A 59 -4.53 10.31 2.16
N GLU A 60 -5.24 9.17 2.13
CA GLU A 60 -4.77 7.95 2.79
C GLU A 60 -3.41 7.51 2.24
N TYR A 61 -3.19 7.57 0.93
CA TYR A 61 -1.90 7.27 0.31
C TYR A 61 -0.77 8.23 0.77
N GLU A 62 -1.03 9.53 0.83
CA GLU A 62 -0.04 10.55 1.19
C GLU A 62 0.35 10.51 2.68
N THR A 63 -0.56 10.01 3.51
CA THR A 63 -0.46 9.98 4.97
C THR A 63 -0.13 8.60 5.54
N TYR A 64 -0.06 7.56 4.69
CA TYR A 64 0.39 6.23 5.06
C TYR A 64 1.79 6.24 5.72
N GLY A 65 1.93 5.54 6.85
CA GLY A 65 3.13 5.52 7.69
C GLY A 65 3.41 6.81 8.46
N LYS A 66 2.55 7.84 8.33
CA LYS A 66 2.65 9.11 9.06
C LYS A 66 1.51 9.28 10.06
N THR A 67 0.27 9.13 9.59
CA THR A 67 -0.94 9.28 10.41
C THR A 67 -1.68 7.98 10.61
N TRP A 68 -1.40 6.96 9.80
CA TRP A 68 -1.99 5.64 9.93
C TRP A 68 -1.07 4.55 9.36
N ASP A 69 -1.22 3.34 9.87
CA ASP A 69 -0.60 2.10 9.39
C ASP A 69 -1.49 0.90 9.72
N TRP A 70 -1.00 -0.30 9.46
CA TRP A 70 -1.56 -1.51 10.06
C TRP A 70 -0.68 -1.96 11.22
N SER A 71 -1.33 -2.48 12.26
CA SER A 71 -0.67 -3.02 13.44
C SER A 71 0.14 -4.26 13.08
N PRO A 72 1.46 -4.30 13.33
CA PRO A 72 2.24 -5.51 13.11
C PRO A 72 1.87 -6.62 14.11
N THR A 73 1.13 -6.30 15.17
CA THR A 73 0.70 -7.24 16.20
C THR A 73 -0.71 -7.78 15.96
N THR A 74 -1.62 -6.94 15.46
CA THR A 74 -3.05 -7.30 15.35
C THR A 74 -3.57 -7.31 13.92
N GLY A 75 -2.84 -6.76 12.95
CA GLY A 75 -3.31 -6.55 11.58
C GLY A 75 -4.37 -5.44 11.44
N GLU A 76 -4.83 -4.85 12.53
CA GLU A 76 -5.85 -3.81 12.47
C GLU A 76 -5.25 -2.48 11.99
N LYS A 77 -6.03 -1.72 11.19
CA LYS A 77 -5.67 -0.34 10.82
C LYS A 77 -5.61 0.52 12.07
N ARG A 78 -4.51 1.25 12.27
CA ARG A 78 -4.31 2.14 13.41
C ARG A 78 -4.14 3.58 12.95
N VAL A 79 -4.57 4.52 13.80
CA VAL A 79 -4.23 5.94 13.67
C VAL A 79 -3.01 6.21 14.55
N LEU A 80 -1.95 6.74 13.95
CA LEU A 80 -0.66 7.02 14.59
C LEU A 80 -0.59 8.39 15.26
N VAL A 81 -1.53 9.28 14.95
CA VAL A 81 -1.59 10.61 15.56
C VAL A 81 -2.15 10.47 16.98
N LYS A 82 -1.26 10.51 17.97
CA LYS A 82 -1.59 10.99 19.31
C LYS A 82 -1.65 12.52 19.26
N ASN A 83 -2.74 13.09 19.76
CA ASN A 83 -2.80 14.50 20.13
C ASN A 83 -1.64 14.89 21.05
#